data_AF-A0A1V5V4Q1-F1
#
_entry.id   AF-A0A1V5V4Q1-F1
#
_cell.length_a   1.000
_cell.length_b   1.000
_cell.length_c   1.000
_cell.angle_alpha   90.00
_cell.angle_beta   90.00
_cell.angle_gamma   90.00
#
_symmetry.space_group_name_H-M   'P 1'
#
loop_
_entity.id
_entity.type
_entity.pdbx_description
1 polymer ?
#
loop_
_entity_poly.entity_id
_entity_poly.type
_entity_poly.pdbx_seq_one_letter_code
_entity_poly.pdbx_strand_id
1 'polypeptide(L)'
;MYRLWEQGHKVIIPHRISREDPLASRLFSHCFYSLMNRFSEVTYPDGGADLFFIDREVIDILNTRIHPINTASIAEVLRLGFDPYFYGYERPLGLNRSKSRWSFRKKLRLAKDTFFSSSTFPILLINRVGLFASLLSFGMIIFYLYITVFGNHEFWGLQVPGWVSIILFITFFGGIIMLSLGVIAEYIWRIYEEVKARPGYIIRRKEEDRKPRD
;
A
#
# COMPACT_ATOMS: atom_id res chain seq x y z
N MET A 1 18.33 -16.69 -15.16
CA MET A 1 16.97 -17.01 -14.66
C MET A 1 16.61 -18.45 -14.98
N TYR A 2 16.46 -18.87 -16.25
CA TYR A 2 16.14 -20.27 -16.58
C TYR A 2 17.04 -21.32 -15.89
N ARG A 3 18.37 -21.15 -15.90
CA ARG A 3 19.29 -22.04 -15.17
C ARG A 3 19.08 -22.08 -13.64
N LEU A 4 18.64 -20.96 -13.04
CA LEU A 4 18.32 -20.91 -11.60
C LEU A 4 17.01 -21.67 -11.33
N TRP A 5 16.07 -21.63 -12.28
CA TRP A 5 14.85 -22.43 -12.20
C TRP A 5 15.15 -23.93 -12.34
N GLU A 6 16.05 -24.32 -13.25
CA GLU A 6 16.53 -25.71 -13.35
C GLU A 6 17.22 -26.19 -12.06
N GLN A 7 17.80 -25.29 -11.28
CA GLN A 7 18.38 -25.58 -9.95
C GLN A 7 17.32 -25.72 -8.84
N GLY A 8 16.04 -25.49 -9.15
CA GLY A 8 14.91 -25.66 -8.22
C GLY A 8 14.30 -24.37 -7.70
N HIS A 9 14.80 -23.19 -8.07
CA HIS A 9 14.21 -21.92 -7.63
C HIS A 9 12.87 -21.67 -8.33
N LYS A 10 11.78 -21.64 -7.55
CA LYS A 10 10.41 -21.47 -8.05
C LYS A 10 10.04 -20.02 -8.36
N VAL A 11 10.64 -19.07 -7.64
CA VAL A 11 10.43 -17.63 -7.82
C VAL A 11 11.79 -16.96 -7.94
N ILE A 12 12.04 -16.30 -9.07
CA ILE A 12 13.29 -15.60 -9.34
C ILE A 12 12.97 -14.16 -9.73
N ILE A 13 13.48 -13.22 -8.95
CA ILE A 13 13.14 -11.80 -9.09
C ILE A 13 14.41 -11.03 -9.42
N PRO A 14 14.57 -10.49 -10.64
CA PRO A 14 15.72 -9.68 -10.97
C PRO A 14 15.53 -8.28 -10.38
N HIS A 15 16.54 -7.81 -9.65
CA HIS A 15 16.55 -6.47 -9.06
C HIS A 15 17.80 -5.71 -9.51
N ARG A 16 17.72 -4.38 -9.51
CA ARG A 16 18.79 -3.54 -10.04
C ARG A 16 19.86 -3.32 -8.97
N ILE A 17 21.11 -3.57 -9.31
CA ILE A 17 22.25 -3.32 -8.41
C ILE A 17 22.60 -1.82 -8.38
N SER A 18 22.63 -1.18 -9.55
CA SER A 18 22.97 0.24 -9.70
C SER A 18 21.80 1.02 -10.30
N ARG A 19 21.67 2.28 -9.87
CA ARG A 19 20.56 3.15 -10.25
C ARG A 19 21.04 4.59 -10.41
N GLU A 20 21.27 5.01 -11.64
CA GLU A 20 21.51 6.43 -12.00
C GLU A 20 20.19 7.21 -12.09
N ASP A 21 19.35 7.09 -11.05
CA ASP A 21 18.11 7.87 -10.97
C ASP A 21 18.38 9.23 -10.31
N PRO A 22 17.64 10.29 -10.67
CA PRO A 22 17.68 11.55 -9.94
C PRO A 22 17.41 11.34 -8.44
N LEU A 23 18.07 12.13 -7.58
CA LEU A 23 17.99 12.01 -6.11
C LEU A 23 16.55 11.90 -5.58
N ALA A 24 15.63 12.72 -6.11
CA ALA A 24 14.22 12.69 -5.71
C ALA A 24 13.54 11.34 -6.03
N SER A 25 13.84 10.72 -7.17
CA SER A 25 13.29 9.42 -7.55
C SER A 25 13.87 8.29 -6.67
N ARG A 26 15.15 8.40 -6.31
CA ARG A 26 15.81 7.48 -5.40
C ARG A 26 15.21 7.56 -3.99
N LEU A 27 15.04 8.77 -3.46
CA LEU A 27 14.44 8.99 -2.14
C LEU A 27 12.99 8.49 -2.07
N PHE A 28 12.17 8.79 -3.08
CA PHE A 28 10.79 8.31 -3.14
C PHE A 28 10.74 6.77 -3.19
N SER A 29 11.60 6.15 -3.99
CA SER A 29 11.66 4.68 -4.10
C SER A 29 12.10 4.04 -2.78
N HIS A 30 13.15 4.57 -2.12
CA HIS A 30 13.58 4.07 -0.82
C HIS A 30 12.49 4.23 0.24
N CYS A 31 11.84 5.39 0.31
CA CYS A 31 10.74 5.61 1.25
C CYS A 31 9.60 4.62 1.01
N PHE A 32 9.18 4.44 -0.24
CA PHE A 32 8.12 3.51 -0.61
C PHE A 32 8.46 2.06 -0.24
N TYR A 33 9.62 1.53 -0.65
CA TYR A 33 9.98 0.14 -0.36
C TYR A 33 10.30 -0.08 1.12
N SER A 34 10.86 0.90 1.81
CA SER A 34 11.03 0.85 3.27
C SER A 34 9.70 0.77 4.00
N LEU A 35 8.70 1.56 3.56
CA LEU A 35 7.35 1.52 4.10
C LEU A 35 6.69 0.17 3.83
N MET A 36 6.78 -0.33 2.60
CA MET A 36 6.26 -1.65 2.23
C MET A 36 6.89 -2.78 3.05
N ASN A 37 8.23 -2.83 3.14
CA ASN A 37 8.91 -3.88 3.91
C ASN A 37 8.63 -3.82 5.41
N ARG A 38 8.18 -2.68 5.93
CA ARG A 38 7.80 -2.53 7.34
C ARG A 38 6.34 -2.85 7.61
N PHE A 39 5.45 -2.54 6.68
CA PHE A 39 4.02 -2.48 6.91
C PHE A 39 3.18 -3.39 6.02
N SER A 40 3.80 -4.05 5.03
CA SER A 40 3.15 -5.06 4.20
C SER A 40 3.67 -6.45 4.56
N GLU A 41 2.90 -7.48 4.21
CA GLU A 41 3.30 -8.89 4.36
C GLU A 41 4.38 -9.30 3.34
N VAL A 42 4.72 -8.40 2.42
CA VAL A 42 5.61 -8.65 1.29
C VAL A 42 6.95 -7.96 1.50
N THR A 43 8.04 -8.72 1.27
CA THR A 43 9.40 -8.17 1.31
C THR A 43 9.94 -7.94 -0.09
N TYR A 44 10.24 -6.69 -0.39
CA TYR A 44 10.88 -6.26 -1.63
C TYR A 44 12.39 -6.14 -1.50
N PRO A 45 13.15 -6.42 -2.58
CA PRO A 45 14.58 -6.14 -2.63
C PRO A 45 14.83 -4.63 -2.69
N ASP A 46 16.05 -4.22 -2.34
CA ASP A 46 16.44 -2.82 -2.40
C ASP A 46 16.29 -2.24 -3.82
N GLY A 47 15.64 -1.08 -3.90
CA GLY A 47 15.31 -0.43 -5.16
C GLY A 47 14.08 -1.03 -5.87
N GLY A 48 13.51 -2.12 -5.35
CA GLY A 48 12.31 -2.77 -5.85
C GLY A 48 12.56 -3.72 -7.01
N ALA A 49 11.45 -4.32 -7.47
CA ALA A 49 11.46 -5.17 -8.64
C ALA A 49 10.21 -4.94 -9.49
N ASP A 50 10.40 -5.03 -10.81
CA ASP A 50 9.34 -4.81 -11.81
C ASP A 50 9.03 -6.10 -12.60
N LEU A 51 9.88 -7.13 -12.45
CA LEU A 51 9.91 -8.34 -13.24
C LEU A 51 10.03 -9.55 -12.32
N PHE A 52 9.59 -10.70 -12.78
CA PHE A 52 9.78 -11.98 -12.11
C PHE A 52 9.76 -13.11 -13.14
N PHE A 53 10.45 -14.20 -12.81
CA PHE A 53 10.34 -15.49 -13.46
C PHE A 53 9.78 -16.46 -12.43
N ILE A 54 8.72 -17.18 -12.79
CA ILE A 54 8.00 -18.05 -11.86
C ILE A 54 7.72 -19.42 -12.49
N ASP A 55 7.75 -20.46 -11.67
CA ASP A 55 7.41 -21.82 -12.05
C ASP A 55 5.93 -21.97 -12.42
N ARG A 56 5.60 -23.01 -13.20
CA ARG A 56 4.22 -23.36 -13.56
C ARG A 56 3.32 -23.45 -12.33
N GLU A 57 3.80 -24.04 -11.25
CA GLU A 57 3.07 -24.16 -9.98
C GLU A 57 2.56 -22.79 -9.46
N VAL A 58 3.44 -21.79 -9.47
CA VAL A 58 3.12 -20.42 -9.02
C VAL A 58 2.10 -19.77 -9.97
N ILE A 59 2.25 -19.99 -11.28
CA ILE A 59 1.30 -19.50 -12.30
C ILE A 59 -0.10 -20.07 -12.05
N ASP A 60 -0.20 -21.36 -11.78
CA ASP A 60 -1.48 -22.03 -11.57
C ASP A 60 -2.17 -21.53 -10.29
N ILE A 61 -1.40 -21.28 -9.22
CA ILE A 61 -1.91 -20.65 -7.99
C ILE A 61 -2.45 -19.25 -8.28
N LEU A 62 -1.68 -18.40 -8.98
CA LEU A 62 -2.12 -17.04 -9.31
C LEU A 62 -3.42 -17.05 -10.12
N ASN A 63 -3.52 -17.92 -11.14
CA ASN A 63 -4.69 -17.97 -12.02
C ASN A 63 -5.95 -18.50 -11.33
N THR A 64 -5.81 -19.34 -10.30
CA THR A 64 -6.95 -20.00 -9.65
C THR A 64 -7.36 -19.35 -8.33
N ARG A 65 -6.42 -18.69 -7.64
CA ARG A 65 -6.64 -18.17 -6.28
C ARG A 65 -6.59 -16.66 -6.17
N ILE A 66 -5.97 -15.96 -7.12
CA ILE A 66 -5.73 -14.52 -7.03
C ILE A 66 -6.54 -13.79 -8.08
N HIS A 67 -7.32 -12.81 -7.64
CA HIS A 67 -8.09 -11.97 -8.54
C HIS A 67 -7.19 -10.85 -9.11
N PRO A 68 -7.30 -10.50 -10.40
CA PRO A 68 -6.34 -9.59 -11.05
C PRO A 68 -6.64 -8.10 -10.86
N ILE A 69 -7.47 -7.72 -9.90
CA ILE A 69 -7.96 -6.33 -9.74
C ILE A 69 -7.24 -5.64 -8.58
N ASN A 70 -6.94 -4.34 -8.75
CA ASN A 70 -6.39 -3.46 -7.71
C ASN A 70 -5.12 -3.97 -7.01
N THR A 71 -4.37 -4.86 -7.67
CA THR A 71 -3.14 -5.46 -7.15
C THR A 71 -1.97 -5.30 -8.12
N ALA A 72 -0.76 -5.42 -7.58
CA ALA A 72 0.47 -5.52 -8.34
C ALA A 72 0.91 -6.98 -8.38
N SER A 73 1.09 -7.53 -9.59
CA SER A 73 1.45 -8.94 -9.80
C SER A 73 2.68 -9.38 -9.02
N ILE A 74 3.70 -8.53 -8.89
CA ILE A 74 4.89 -8.84 -8.11
C ILE A 74 4.62 -8.92 -6.61
N ALA A 75 3.70 -8.10 -6.09
CA ALA A 75 3.27 -8.17 -4.70
C ALA A 75 2.58 -9.50 -4.42
N GLU A 76 1.69 -9.92 -5.32
CA GLU A 76 0.99 -11.20 -5.21
C GLU A 76 1.95 -12.38 -5.26
N VAL A 77 2.91 -12.40 -6.20
CA VAL A 77 3.93 -13.45 -6.29
C VAL A 77 4.71 -13.58 -4.98
N LEU A 78 5.16 -12.46 -4.41
CA LEU A 78 5.91 -12.46 -3.17
C LEU A 78 5.06 -12.82 -1.94
N ARG A 79 3.75 -12.57 -1.98
CA ARG A 79 2.82 -12.92 -0.89
C ARG A 79 2.57 -14.42 -0.78
N LEU A 80 2.79 -15.19 -1.86
CA LEU A 80 2.53 -16.64 -1.88
C LEU A 80 3.45 -17.46 -0.96
N GLY A 81 4.46 -16.85 -0.33
CA GLY A 81 5.30 -17.50 0.68
C GLY A 81 6.39 -18.43 0.13
N PHE A 82 6.59 -18.47 -1.19
CA PHE A 82 7.76 -19.09 -1.80
C PHE A 82 9.03 -18.32 -1.44
N ASP A 83 10.18 -19.00 -1.39
CA ASP A 83 11.49 -18.37 -1.18
C ASP A 83 12.00 -17.73 -2.48
N PRO A 84 11.99 -16.39 -2.61
CA PRO A 84 12.36 -15.72 -3.85
C PRO A 84 13.88 -15.60 -3.98
N TYR A 85 14.43 -16.07 -5.11
CA TYR A 85 15.82 -15.81 -5.45
C TYR A 85 15.97 -14.41 -6.07
N PHE A 86 16.60 -13.49 -5.35
CA PHE A 86 16.88 -12.14 -5.87
C PHE A 86 18.13 -12.14 -6.75
N TYR A 87 17.94 -11.93 -8.05
CA TYR A 87 19.03 -11.88 -9.03
C TYR A 87 19.44 -10.44 -9.34
N GLY A 88 20.58 -10.01 -8.80
CA GLY A 88 21.14 -8.70 -9.10
C GLY A 88 21.54 -8.58 -10.58
N TYR A 89 21.11 -7.49 -11.23
CA TYR A 89 21.57 -7.16 -12.57
C TYR A 89 21.84 -5.66 -12.73
N GLU A 90 22.76 -5.33 -13.64
CA GLU A 90 22.96 -3.96 -14.10
C GLU A 90 22.02 -3.70 -15.28
N ARG A 91 21.20 -2.66 -15.15
CA ARG A 91 20.26 -2.31 -16.21
C ARG A 91 21.03 -1.68 -17.37
N PRO A 92 21.06 -2.28 -18.57
CA PRO A 92 21.64 -1.60 -19.71
C PRO A 92 20.84 -0.33 -20.03
N LEU A 93 21.52 0.72 -20.49
CA LEU A 93 20.87 1.89 -21.06
C LEU A 93 19.88 1.42 -22.11
N GLY A 94 18.59 1.63 -21.84
CA GLY A 94 17.53 1.09 -22.68
C GLY A 94 17.60 1.66 -24.10
N LEU A 95 17.24 0.86 -25.10
CA LEU A 95 17.12 1.27 -26.51
C LEU A 95 16.13 2.43 -26.73
N ASN A 96 15.26 2.70 -25.76
CA ASN A 96 14.31 3.80 -25.79
C ASN A 96 15.03 5.14 -25.50
N ARG A 97 15.51 5.79 -26.57
CA ARG A 97 15.93 7.21 -26.55
C ARG A 97 14.78 8.19 -26.25
N SER A 98 13.56 7.69 -26.11
CA SER A 98 12.32 8.43 -25.84
C SER A 98 12.05 8.57 -24.33
N LYS A 99 11.34 9.64 -23.95
CA LYS A 99 10.84 9.88 -22.59
C LYS A 99 10.09 8.64 -22.07
N SER A 100 10.33 8.30 -20.81
CA SER A 100 9.67 7.17 -20.15
C SER A 100 8.14 7.25 -20.24
N ARG A 101 7.48 6.14 -20.63
CA ARG A 101 6.01 6.01 -20.63
C ARG A 101 5.42 6.01 -19.21
N TRP A 102 6.27 5.87 -18.20
CA TRP A 102 5.94 5.94 -16.78
C TRP A 102 5.98 7.38 -16.27
N SER A 103 4.82 8.04 -16.30
CA SER A 103 4.63 9.34 -15.66
C SER A 103 4.55 9.20 -14.13
N PHE A 104 4.85 10.28 -13.41
CA PHE A 104 4.72 10.34 -11.96
C PHE A 104 3.33 9.91 -11.47
N ARG A 105 2.25 10.36 -12.16
CA ARG A 105 0.87 9.98 -11.83
C ARG A 105 0.63 8.47 -11.89
N LYS A 106 1.21 7.78 -12.89
CA LYS A 106 1.11 6.30 -12.99
C LYS A 106 1.87 5.63 -11.86
N LYS A 107 3.07 6.12 -11.53
CA LYS A 107 3.88 5.59 -10.40
C LYS A 107 3.15 5.74 -9.08
N LEU A 108 2.55 6.91 -8.83
CA LEU A 108 1.79 7.16 -7.61
C LEU A 108 0.53 6.28 -7.53
N ARG A 109 -0.16 6.06 -8.66
CA ARG A 109 -1.29 5.12 -8.71
C ARG A 109 -0.86 3.71 -8.35
N LEU A 110 0.19 3.20 -9.01
CA LEU A 110 0.74 1.87 -8.68
C LEU A 110 1.14 1.78 -7.20
N ALA A 111 1.86 2.77 -6.68
CA ALA A 111 2.27 2.78 -5.28
C ALA A 111 1.07 2.73 -4.32
N LYS A 112 0.00 3.50 -4.58
CA LYS A 112 -1.23 3.45 -3.79
C LYS A 112 -1.89 2.08 -3.87
N ASP A 113 -2.06 1.55 -5.08
CA ASP A 113 -2.73 0.27 -5.28
C ASP A 113 -1.97 -0.87 -4.61
N THR A 114 -0.65 -0.91 -4.76
CA THR A 114 0.22 -1.88 -4.07
C THR A 114 0.16 -1.73 -2.55
N PHE A 115 0.22 -0.50 -2.04
CA PHE A 115 0.23 -0.24 -0.60
C PHE A 115 -1.09 -0.62 0.08
N PHE A 116 -2.24 -0.19 -0.46
CA PHE A 116 -3.54 -0.51 0.13
C PHE A 116 -3.94 -1.99 -0.03
N SER A 117 -3.53 -2.65 -1.12
CA SER A 117 -3.80 -4.09 -1.32
C SER A 117 -2.93 -4.99 -0.43
N SER A 118 -1.73 -4.55 -0.06
CA SER A 118 -0.76 -5.39 0.66
C SER A 118 -0.55 -4.99 2.12
N SER A 119 -1.18 -3.92 2.60
CA SER A 119 -0.96 -3.41 3.95
C SER A 119 -2.26 -3.14 4.70
N THR A 120 -2.28 -3.52 5.97
CA THR A 120 -3.31 -3.16 6.96
C THR A 120 -2.93 -1.92 7.77
N PHE A 121 -1.77 -1.32 7.49
CA PHE A 121 -1.22 -0.20 8.26
C PHE A 121 -2.15 1.02 8.38
N PRO A 122 -2.80 1.52 7.31
CA PRO A 122 -3.70 2.67 7.42
C PRO A 122 -4.81 2.47 8.45
N ILE A 123 -5.40 1.27 8.48
CA ILE A 123 -6.45 0.91 9.43
C ILE A 123 -5.88 0.83 10.86
N LEU A 124 -4.73 0.18 11.03
CA LEU A 124 -4.05 0.11 12.32
C LEU A 124 -3.62 1.48 12.85
N LEU A 125 -3.21 2.39 11.97
CA LEU A 125 -2.86 3.76 12.33
C LEU A 125 -4.07 4.51 12.87
N ILE A 126 -5.22 4.45 12.19
CA ILE A 126 -6.48 5.06 12.64
C ILE A 126 -6.86 4.53 14.02
N ASN A 127 -6.80 3.21 14.21
CA ASN A 127 -7.11 2.60 15.50
C ASN A 127 -6.16 3.08 16.61
N ARG A 128 -4.85 3.16 16.35
CA ARG A 128 -3.86 3.64 17.33
C ARG A 128 -4.07 5.12 17.67
N VAL A 129 -4.33 5.97 16.67
CA VAL A 129 -4.62 7.39 16.88
C VAL A 129 -5.91 7.56 17.69
N GLY A 130 -6.96 6.81 17.36
CA GLY A 130 -8.22 6.81 18.10
C GLY A 130 -8.06 6.37 19.55
N LEU A 131 -7.31 5.28 19.79
CA LEU A 131 -7.01 4.80 21.13
C LEU A 131 -6.21 5.82 21.94
N PHE A 132 -5.17 6.41 21.35
CA PHE A 132 -4.37 7.44 21.99
C PHE A 132 -5.21 8.67 22.35
N ALA A 133 -6.06 9.15 21.44
CA ALA A 133 -6.97 10.26 21.69
C ALA A 133 -7.98 9.95 22.81
N SER A 134 -8.51 8.72 22.85
CA SER A 134 -9.42 8.26 23.90
C SER A 134 -8.75 8.23 25.28
N LEU A 135 -7.53 7.68 25.36
CA LEU A 135 -6.75 7.66 26.59
C LEU A 135 -6.39 9.08 27.08
N LEU A 136 -6.01 9.96 26.17
CA LEU A 136 -5.74 11.36 26.49
C LEU A 136 -7.00 12.07 27.02
N SER A 137 -8.14 11.86 26.37
CA SER A 137 -9.43 12.41 26.81
C SER A 137 -9.82 11.91 28.19
N PHE A 138 -9.69 10.59 28.44
CA PHE A 138 -9.96 10.00 29.74
C PHE A 138 -9.04 10.57 30.84
N GLY A 139 -7.75 10.74 30.56
CA GLY A 139 -6.80 11.38 31.48
C GLY A 139 -7.17 12.83 31.80
N MET A 140 -7.58 13.60 30.79
CA MET A 140 -8.03 14.98 30.97
C MET A 140 -9.30 15.07 31.83
N ILE A 141 -10.23 14.12 31.67
CA ILE A 141 -11.45 14.05 32.49
C ILE A 141 -11.10 13.78 33.96
N ILE A 142 -10.23 12.80 34.24
CA ILE A 142 -9.78 12.49 35.60
C ILE A 142 -9.08 13.70 36.22
N PHE A 143 -8.18 14.33 35.47
CA PHE A 143 -7.47 15.52 35.90
C PHE A 143 -8.42 16.67 36.26
N TYR A 144 -9.41 16.95 35.40
CA TYR A 144 -10.41 17.99 35.66
C TYR A 144 -11.29 17.69 36.88
N LEU A 145 -11.71 16.43 37.04
CA LEU A 145 -12.48 15.98 38.20
C LEU A 145 -11.68 16.16 39.50
N TYR A 146 -10.40 15.77 39.50
CA TYR A 146 -9.51 15.93 40.65
C TYR A 146 -9.39 17.40 41.07
N ILE A 147 -9.19 18.32 40.13
CA ILE A 147 -9.10 19.76 40.41
C ILE A 147 -10.41 20.31 40.93
N THR A 148 -11.54 19.84 40.39
CA THR A 148 -12.87 20.33 40.81
C THR A 148 -13.21 19.88 42.24
N VAL A 149 -12.77 18.68 42.65
CA VAL A 149 -13.08 18.12 43.98
C VAL A 149 -12.06 18.56 45.04
N PHE A 150 -10.77 18.63 44.70
CA PHE A 150 -9.68 18.85 45.67
C PHE A 150 -8.86 20.13 45.43
N GLY A 151 -9.08 20.83 44.32
CA GLY A 151 -8.29 22.02 43.95
C GLY A 151 -8.79 23.28 44.63
N ASN A 152 -7.86 24.09 45.16
CA ASN A 152 -8.16 25.44 45.61
C ASN A 152 -8.51 26.31 44.39
N HIS A 153 -9.76 26.77 44.31
CA HIS A 153 -10.29 27.58 43.21
C HIS A 153 -9.48 28.86 42.91
N GLU A 154 -8.76 29.39 43.90
CA GLU A 154 -7.88 30.57 43.73
C GLU A 154 -6.58 30.28 42.97
N PHE A 155 -6.01 29.07 43.08
CA PHE A 155 -4.74 28.73 42.42
C PHE A 155 -4.93 28.21 41.00
N TRP A 156 -6.09 27.59 40.73
CA TRP A 156 -6.40 26.92 39.47
C TRP A 156 -7.35 27.71 38.59
N GLY A 157 -7.46 29.04 38.80
CA GLY A 157 -8.32 29.99 38.09
C GLY A 157 -8.15 29.96 36.56
N LEU A 158 -8.60 28.87 35.93
CA LEU A 158 -8.56 28.60 34.52
C LEU A 158 -9.72 29.35 33.86
N GLN A 159 -9.57 30.67 33.75
CA GLN A 159 -10.34 31.47 32.82
C GLN A 159 -9.83 31.24 31.39
N VAL A 160 -9.91 29.99 30.91
CA VAL A 160 -9.60 29.69 29.52
C VAL A 160 -10.86 30.04 28.71
N PRO A 161 -10.79 30.91 27.69
CA PRO A 161 -11.92 31.16 26.81
C PRO A 161 -12.29 29.85 26.08
N GLY A 162 -13.23 29.10 26.65
CA GLY A 162 -13.54 27.72 26.25
C GLY A 162 -14.07 27.60 24.82
N TRP A 163 -14.63 28.66 24.26
CA TRP A 163 -15.21 28.62 22.92
C TRP A 163 -14.15 28.41 21.83
N VAL A 164 -12.96 29.00 21.95
CA VAL A 164 -11.88 28.85 20.96
C VAL A 164 -11.32 27.42 21.00
N SER A 165 -11.06 26.89 22.19
CA SER A 165 -10.56 25.52 22.35
C SER A 165 -11.59 24.48 21.90
N ILE A 166 -12.88 24.68 22.19
CA ILE A 166 -13.97 23.82 21.69
C ILE A 166 -13.98 23.80 20.16
N ILE A 167 -13.95 24.95 19.50
CA ILE A 167 -13.95 25.02 18.02
C ILE A 167 -12.71 24.32 17.44
N LEU A 168 -11.53 24.57 18.02
CA LEU A 168 -10.29 23.92 17.57
C LEU A 168 -10.36 22.40 17.71
N PHE A 169 -10.82 21.88 18.86
CA PHE A 169 -10.96 20.44 19.06
C PHE A 169 -12.00 19.83 18.14
N ILE A 170 -13.18 20.43 17.99
CA ILE A 170 -14.23 19.93 17.10
C ILE A 170 -13.72 19.89 15.65
N THR A 171 -13.06 20.94 15.18
CA THR A 171 -12.55 21.00 13.81
C THR A 171 -11.41 19.99 13.59
N PHE A 172 -10.51 19.87 14.56
CA PHE A 172 -9.39 18.94 14.51
C PHE A 172 -9.85 17.48 14.51
N PHE A 173 -10.67 17.08 15.49
CA PHE A 173 -11.21 15.72 15.57
C PHE A 173 -12.18 15.42 14.43
N GLY A 174 -12.99 16.40 14.00
CA GLY A 174 -13.83 16.28 12.82
C GLY A 174 -13.01 16.01 11.55
N GLY A 175 -11.88 16.70 11.38
CA GLY A 175 -10.93 16.44 10.30
C GLY A 175 -10.34 15.02 10.36
N ILE A 176 -9.92 14.55 11.55
CA ILE A 176 -9.40 13.19 11.74
C ILE A 176 -10.48 12.13 11.41
N ILE A 177 -11.72 12.34 11.84
CA ILE A 177 -12.84 11.43 11.55
C ILE A 177 -13.08 11.36 10.05
N MET A 178 -13.12 12.52 9.36
CA MET A 178 -13.30 12.56 7.90
C MET A 178 -12.15 11.87 7.15
N LEU A 179 -10.91 12.06 7.58
CA LEU A 179 -9.75 11.33 7.03
C LEU A 179 -9.87 9.82 7.26
N SER A 180 -10.31 9.42 8.46
CA SER A 180 -10.49 8.01 8.81
C SER A 180 -11.57 7.36 7.96
N LEU A 181 -12.71 8.05 7.77
CA LEU A 181 -13.77 7.62 6.86
C LEU A 181 -13.29 7.52 5.41
N GLY A 182 -12.44 8.44 4.95
CA GLY A 182 -11.84 8.37 3.62
C GLY A 182 -11.00 7.11 3.41
N VAL A 183 -10.19 6.73 4.41
CA VAL A 183 -9.41 5.48 4.36
C VAL A 183 -10.34 4.27 4.36
N ILE A 184 -11.35 4.23 5.23
CA ILE A 184 -12.31 3.13 5.27
C ILE A 184 -13.05 3.00 3.94
N ALA A 185 -13.47 4.12 3.35
CA ALA A 185 -14.14 4.15 2.05
C ALA A 185 -13.26 3.58 0.93
N GLU A 186 -11.94 3.82 0.95
CA GLU A 186 -10.99 3.24 0.00
C GLU A 186 -10.96 1.70 0.11
N TYR A 187 -10.92 1.15 1.33
CA TYR A 187 -10.98 -0.31 1.52
C TYR A 187 -12.34 -0.89 1.13
N ILE A 188 -13.44 -0.23 1.46
CA ILE A 188 -14.79 -0.64 1.03
C ILE A 188 -14.88 -0.63 -0.50
N TRP A 189 -14.34 0.39 -1.17
CA TRP A 189 -14.32 0.45 -2.63
C TRP A 189 -13.53 -0.71 -3.23
N ARG A 190 -12.38 -1.08 -2.64
CA ARG A 190 -11.58 -2.24 -3.08
C ARG A 190 -12.33 -3.55 -2.89
N ILE A 191 -12.97 -3.75 -1.74
CA ILE A 191 -13.85 -4.91 -1.48
C ILE A 191 -14.98 -4.95 -2.51
N TYR A 192 -15.60 -3.81 -2.80
CA TYR A 192 -16.67 -3.71 -3.78
C TYR A 192 -16.21 -4.07 -5.20
N GLU A 193 -15.05 -3.58 -5.65
CA GLU A 193 -14.47 -3.97 -6.94
C GLU A 193 -14.15 -5.47 -7.02
N GLU A 194 -13.69 -6.06 -5.91
CA GLU A 194 -13.39 -7.49 -5.84
C GLU A 194 -14.66 -8.35 -5.89
N VAL A 195 -15.69 -7.98 -5.11
CA VAL A 195 -16.98 -8.69 -5.05
C VAL A 195 -17.76 -8.59 -6.36
N LYS A 196 -17.58 -7.51 -7.15
CA LYS A 196 -18.17 -7.42 -8.49
C LYS A 196 -17.69 -8.52 -9.44
N ALA A 197 -16.53 -9.13 -9.18
CA ALA A 197 -15.93 -10.18 -10.01
C ALA A 197 -15.87 -9.80 -11.51
N ARG A 198 -15.55 -8.54 -11.82
CA ARG A 198 -15.44 -8.09 -13.22
C ARG A 198 -14.18 -8.68 -13.85
N PRO A 199 -14.26 -9.34 -15.01
CA PRO A 199 -13.06 -9.85 -15.66
C PRO A 199 -12.15 -8.67 -16.06
N GLY A 200 -10.85 -8.80 -15.79
CA GLY A 200 -9.87 -7.74 -16.08
C GLY A 200 -9.74 -7.43 -17.58
N TYR A 201 -10.09 -8.39 -18.44
CA TYR A 201 -10.21 -8.22 -19.88
C TYR A 201 -11.20 -9.25 -20.44
N ILE A 202 -11.78 -8.94 -21.60
CA ILE A 202 -12.60 -9.86 -22.36
C ILE A 202 -11.85 -10.15 -23.65
N ILE A 203 -11.54 -11.43 -23.90
CA ILE A 203 -10.93 -11.84 -25.16
C ILE A 203 -12.01 -11.76 -26.24
N ARG A 204 -11.81 -10.89 -27.22
CA ARG A 204 -12.63 -10.90 -28.43
C ARG A 204 -12.37 -12.20 -29.17
N ARG A 205 -13.44 -12.92 -29.56
CA ARG A 205 -13.36 -14.18 -30.32
C ARG A 205 -12.33 -14.03 -31.46
N LYS A 206 -11.38 -14.97 -31.53
CA LYS A 206 -10.36 -15.01 -32.58
C LYS A 206 -11.03 -15.23 -33.94
N GLU A 207 -10.43 -14.70 -35.01
CA GLU A 207 -10.94 -14.90 -36.38
C GLU A 207 -10.95 -16.37 -36.82
N GLU A 208 -10.11 -17.22 -36.22
CA GLU A 208 -10.06 -18.67 -36.48
C GLU A 208 -11.34 -19.42 -36.06
N ASP A 209 -12.15 -18.87 -35.14
CA ASP A 209 -13.43 -19.46 -34.72
C ASP A 209 -14.62 -19.03 -35.61
N ARG A 210 -14.35 -18.26 -36.68
CA ARG A 210 -15.37 -17.82 -37.62
C ARG A 210 -15.61 -18.98 -38.60
N LYS A 211 -16.63 -19.81 -38.34
CA LYS A 211 -17.14 -20.74 -39.37
C LYS A 211 -17.32 -19.95 -40.68
N PRO A 212 -16.88 -20.50 -41.84
CA PRO A 212 -17.12 -19.85 -43.11
C PRO A 212 -18.62 -19.56 -43.22
N ARG A 213 -18.96 -18.34 -43.62
CA ARG A 213 -20.34 -18.01 -43.94
C ARG A 213 -20.66 -18.75 -45.23
N ASP A 214 -21.59 -19.70 -45.15
CA ASP A 214 -22.24 -20.30 -46.32
C ASP A 214 -22.94 -19.22 -47.15
#